data_AF-W1WR20-F1
#
_entry.id   AF-W1WR20-F1
#
_cell.length_a   1.000
_cell.length_b   1.000
_cell.length_c   1.000
_cell.angle_alpha   90.00
_cell.angle_beta   90.00
_cell.angle_gamma   90.00
#
_symmetry.space_group_name_H-M   'P 1'
#
loop_
_entity.id
_entity.type
_entity.pdbx_description
1 polymer ?
#
loop_
_entity_poly.entity_id
_entity_poly.type
_entity_poly.pdbx_seq_one_letter_code
_entity_poly.pdbx_strand_id
1 'polypeptide(L)'
;MFTKLSIAILLAFSAYVHAETSAPIFFEDVGSIDSWFSIKYQKYENVKDEQYPEILIYYGVKGSGINRVDGWFFSCAKAGRTCSLIFMANFGESRYFKPAKIAMNKNNLIIRTSDVEIAFKITK
;
A
#
# COMPACT_ATOMS: atom_id res chain seq x y z
N MET A 1 30.65 -22.16 -15.95
CA MET A 1 30.49 -22.59 -14.54
C MET A 1 29.56 -21.59 -13.86
N PHE A 2 28.32 -21.98 -13.56
CA PHE A 2 27.36 -21.13 -12.87
C PHE A 2 27.46 -21.40 -11.36
N THR A 3 27.97 -20.43 -10.62
CA THR A 3 28.01 -20.44 -9.15
C THR A 3 26.60 -20.17 -8.63
N LYS A 4 26.04 -21.13 -7.89
CA LYS A 4 24.77 -21.01 -7.18
C LYS A 4 24.91 -19.98 -6.04
N LEU A 5 24.11 -18.92 -6.08
CA LEU A 5 24.03 -17.92 -5.01
C LEU A 5 23.03 -18.42 -3.96
N SER A 6 23.51 -18.83 -2.79
CA SER A 6 22.66 -19.22 -1.66
C SER A 6 22.39 -18.02 -0.76
N ILE A 7 21.13 -17.58 -0.70
CA ILE A 7 20.66 -16.53 0.23
C ILE A 7 20.46 -17.18 1.60
N ALA A 8 21.30 -16.82 2.59
CA ALA A 8 21.11 -17.20 3.98
C ALA A 8 20.24 -16.14 4.68
N ILE A 9 19.03 -16.50 5.08
CA ILE A 9 18.14 -15.65 5.88
C ILE A 9 18.43 -15.93 7.36
N LEU A 10 19.08 -14.97 8.03
CA LEU A 10 19.23 -14.96 9.48
C LEU A 10 17.97 -14.35 10.11
N LEU A 11 17.12 -15.20 10.68
CA LEU A 11 15.97 -14.81 11.50
C LEU A 11 16.46 -14.47 12.91
N ALA A 12 16.50 -13.19 13.24
CA ALA A 12 16.55 -12.72 14.62
C ALA A 12 15.18 -12.15 14.99
N PHE A 13 14.39 -12.93 15.72
CA PHE A 13 13.14 -12.49 16.33
C PHE A 13 13.43 -11.80 17.67
N SER A 14 12.91 -10.60 17.87
CA SER A 14 12.40 -10.18 19.18
C SER A 14 11.37 -9.06 19.03
N ALA A 15 10.29 -9.21 19.79
CA ALA A 15 9.16 -8.30 19.99
C ALA A 15 8.06 -8.28 18.90
N TYR A 16 6.96 -8.91 19.27
CA TYR A 16 5.60 -8.83 18.72
C TYR A 16 5.24 -7.47 18.10
N VAL A 17 5.35 -7.40 16.79
CA VAL A 17 4.29 -6.85 15.95
C VAL A 17 3.88 -8.03 15.08
N HIS A 18 2.65 -8.52 15.22
CA HIS A 18 2.04 -9.33 14.16
C HIS A 18 1.91 -8.42 12.93
N ALA A 19 3.01 -8.21 12.23
CA ALA A 19 2.95 -8.05 10.80
C ALA A 19 2.48 -9.42 10.32
N GLU A 20 1.18 -9.60 10.14
CA GLU A 20 0.71 -10.55 9.15
C GLU A 20 1.48 -10.18 7.88
N THR A 21 2.56 -10.89 7.60
CA THR A 21 3.18 -10.91 6.28
C THR A 21 2.18 -11.67 5.42
N SER A 22 1.05 -11.03 5.15
CA SER A 22 0.13 -11.40 4.10
C SER A 22 0.98 -11.56 2.85
N ALA A 23 0.80 -12.70 2.16
CA ALA A 23 1.49 -12.94 0.91
C ALA A 23 1.37 -11.67 0.04
N PRO A 24 2.46 -11.23 -0.62
CA PRO A 24 2.43 -9.98 -1.34
C PRO A 24 1.26 -10.02 -2.34
N ILE A 25 0.36 -9.04 -2.20
CA ILE A 25 -0.85 -8.98 -3.01
C ILE A 25 -0.47 -8.34 -4.35
N PHE A 26 -0.60 -9.12 -5.42
CA PHE A 26 -0.33 -8.72 -6.80
C PHE A 26 -1.63 -8.66 -7.60
N PHE A 27 -1.73 -7.67 -8.48
CA PHE A 27 -2.80 -7.50 -9.44
C PHE A 27 -2.23 -7.33 -10.84
N GLU A 28 -2.89 -7.90 -11.84
CA GLU A 28 -2.44 -7.84 -13.24
C GLU A 28 -2.51 -6.42 -13.80
N ASP A 29 -3.49 -5.64 -13.36
CA ASP A 29 -3.70 -4.25 -13.76
C ASP A 29 -4.56 -3.47 -12.74
N VAL A 30 -4.74 -2.17 -13.01
CA VAL A 30 -5.59 -1.27 -12.21
C VAL A 30 -7.06 -1.69 -12.18
N GLY A 31 -7.61 -2.22 -13.28
CA GLY A 31 -9.00 -2.67 -13.33
C GLY A 31 -9.26 -3.87 -12.42
N SER A 32 -8.25 -4.73 -12.26
CA SER A 32 -8.27 -5.86 -11.35
C SER A 32 -8.23 -5.42 -9.88
N ILE A 33 -7.49 -4.35 -9.56
CA ILE A 33 -7.55 -3.72 -8.23
C ILE A 33 -8.96 -3.19 -7.99
N ASP A 34 -9.48 -2.40 -8.92
CA ASP A 34 -10.79 -1.75 -8.77
C ASP A 34 -11.93 -2.77 -8.55
N SER A 35 -11.93 -3.83 -9.37
CA SER A 35 -12.88 -4.94 -9.25
C SER A 35 -12.78 -5.61 -7.88
N TRP A 36 -11.56 -5.89 -7.41
CA TRP A 36 -11.36 -6.49 -6.10
C TRP A 36 -11.79 -5.55 -4.97
N PHE A 37 -11.51 -4.25 -5.08
CA PHE A 37 -11.81 -3.25 -4.07
C PHE A 37 -13.33 -3.03 -3.93
N SER A 38 -14.05 -2.99 -5.05
CA SER A 38 -15.52 -2.84 -5.07
C SER A 38 -16.26 -3.99 -4.37
N ILE A 39 -15.69 -5.21 -4.36
CA ILE A 39 -16.24 -6.35 -3.62
C ILE A 39 -16.00 -6.18 -2.10
N LYS A 40 -14.89 -5.57 -1.71
CA LYS A 40 -14.45 -5.46 -0.32
C LYS A 40 -15.06 -4.27 0.43
N TYR A 41 -15.40 -3.19 -0.28
CA TYR A 41 -15.84 -1.95 0.33
C TYR A 41 -17.14 -1.47 -0.30
N GLN A 42 -18.12 -1.13 0.54
CA GLN A 42 -19.41 -0.58 0.09
C GLN A 42 -19.24 0.79 -0.57
N LYS A 43 -18.27 1.58 -0.09
CA LYS A 43 -17.89 2.88 -0.65
C LYS A 43 -16.38 2.96 -0.67
N TYR A 44 -15.82 3.38 -1.80
CA TYR A 44 -14.39 3.63 -1.92
C TYR A 44 -14.12 4.79 -2.87
N GLU A 45 -12.92 5.35 -2.73
CA GLU A 45 -12.36 6.38 -3.59
C GLU A 45 -10.98 5.96 -4.03
N ASN A 46 -10.66 6.16 -5.31
CA ASN A 46 -9.31 5.99 -5.83
C ASN A 46 -8.68 7.37 -6.10
N VAL A 47 -7.52 7.60 -5.49
CA VAL A 47 -6.75 8.82 -5.65
C VAL A 47 -5.48 8.50 -6.42
N LYS A 48 -5.25 9.26 -7.49
CA LYS A 48 -3.99 9.26 -8.23
C LYS A 48 -3.18 10.46 -7.80
N ASP A 49 -1.94 10.23 -7.44
CA ASP A 49 -1.00 11.31 -7.22
C ASP A 49 -0.51 11.83 -8.58
N GLU A 50 -0.64 13.14 -8.82
CA GLU A 50 -0.23 13.75 -10.09
C GLU A 50 1.28 13.70 -10.29
N GLN A 51 2.04 13.76 -9.21
CA GLN A 51 3.50 13.73 -9.23
C GLN A 51 4.03 12.29 -9.32
N TYR A 52 3.30 11.33 -8.75
CA TYR A 52 3.67 9.91 -8.68
C TYR A 52 2.56 9.01 -9.22
N PRO A 53 2.28 9.04 -10.54
CA PRO A 53 1.18 8.31 -11.15
C PRO A 53 1.32 6.78 -11.08
N GLU A 54 2.51 6.27 -10.79
CA GLU A 54 2.77 4.85 -10.52
C GLU A 54 2.26 4.39 -9.15
N ILE A 55 1.99 5.32 -8.23
CA ILE A 55 1.41 5.01 -6.93
C ILE A 55 -0.10 5.23 -6.99
N LEU A 56 -0.86 4.14 -6.84
CA LEU A 56 -2.31 4.18 -6.75
C LEU A 56 -2.76 4.06 -5.30
N ILE A 57 -3.67 4.92 -4.90
CA ILE A 57 -4.19 4.93 -3.54
C ILE A 57 -5.68 4.64 -3.59
N TYR A 58 -6.12 3.68 -2.80
CA TYR A 58 -7.53 3.36 -2.61
C TYR A 58 -7.92 3.58 -1.15
N TYR A 59 -8.94 4.39 -0.92
CA TYR A 59 -9.54 4.60 0.39
C TYR A 59 -10.91 3.90 0.43
N GLY A 60 -11.04 2.91 1.29
CA GLY A 60 -12.27 2.14 1.46
C GLY A 60 -12.93 2.42 2.80
N VAL A 61 -14.24 2.66 2.78
CA VAL A 61 -15.04 2.84 4.00
C VAL A 61 -15.66 1.50 4.43
N LYS A 62 -15.43 1.12 5.69
CA LYS A 62 -16.05 -0.05 6.35
C LYS A 62 -16.99 0.37 7.47
N GLY A 63 -18.00 -0.46 7.70
CA GLY A 63 -18.94 -0.36 8.82
C GLY A 63 -20.31 0.22 8.43
N SER A 64 -21.36 -0.28 9.07
CA SER A 64 -22.75 0.18 8.88
C SER A 64 -23.19 1.24 9.91
N GLY A 65 -22.25 1.77 10.70
CA GLY A 65 -22.50 2.74 11.77
C GLY A 65 -21.33 3.69 11.99
N ILE A 66 -20.24 3.22 12.62
CA ILE A 66 -18.99 3.97 12.70
C ILE A 66 -18.19 3.70 11.42
N ASN A 67 -18.33 4.60 10.46
CA ASN A 67 -17.59 4.54 9.19
C ASN A 67 -16.09 4.69 9.48
N ARG A 68 -15.31 3.65 9.18
CA ARG A 68 -13.84 3.68 9.29
C ARG A 68 -13.21 3.62 7.91
N VAL A 69 -12.10 4.33 7.73
CA VAL A 69 -11.40 4.40 6.45
C VAL A 69 -10.13 3.56 6.52
N ASP A 70 -9.99 2.62 5.57
CA ASP A 70 -8.75 1.90 5.30
C ASP A 70 -8.13 2.44 4.01
N GLY A 71 -6.84 2.79 4.05
CA GLY A 71 -6.07 3.18 2.87
C GLY A 71 -5.16 2.06 2.40
N TRP A 72 -5.15 1.82 1.09
CA TRP A 72 -4.36 0.81 0.40
C TRP A 72 -3.53 1.50 -0.66
N PHE A 73 -2.22 1.24 -0.63
CA PHE A 73 -1.25 1.90 -1.50
C PHE A 73 -0.60 0.84 -2.38
N PHE A 74 -0.72 1.01 -3.68
CA PHE A 74 -0.19 0.10 -4.68
C PHE A 74 0.91 0.79 -5.48
N SER A 75 1.98 0.07 -5.77
CA SER A 75 2.97 0.46 -6.77
C SER A 75 2.69 -0.32 -8.06
N CYS A 76 2.45 0.38 -9.15
CA CYS A 76 2.17 -0.20 -10.47
C CYS A 76 3.32 0.04 -11.44
N ALA A 77 3.60 -0.92 -12.32
CA ALA A 77 4.50 -0.65 -13.43
C ALA A 77 3.87 0.35 -14.42
N LYS A 78 4.70 0.90 -15.31
CA LYS A 78 4.27 1.89 -16.31
C LYS A 78 3.03 1.41 -17.08
N ALA A 79 2.14 2.35 -17.38
CA ALA A 79 0.82 2.10 -17.99
C ALA A 79 -0.17 1.29 -17.12
N GLY A 80 0.06 1.20 -15.81
CA GLY A 80 -0.89 0.58 -14.88
C GLY A 80 -0.96 -0.95 -14.97
N ARG A 81 0.11 -1.57 -15.46
CA ARG A 81 0.25 -3.03 -15.50
C ARG A 81 1.03 -3.51 -14.30
N THR A 82 0.71 -4.68 -13.78
CA THR A 82 1.38 -5.33 -12.64
C THR A 82 1.50 -4.40 -11.45
N CYS A 83 0.50 -4.44 -10.59
CA CYS A 83 0.44 -3.64 -9.39
C CYS A 83 0.68 -4.51 -8.15
N SER A 84 1.48 -3.99 -7.22
CA SER A 84 1.78 -4.65 -5.96
C SER A 84 1.32 -3.78 -4.80
N LEU A 85 0.64 -4.38 -3.83
CA LEU A 85 0.37 -3.71 -2.56
C LEU A 85 1.70 -3.45 -1.84
N ILE A 86 1.96 -2.18 -1.52
CA ILE A 86 3.17 -1.78 -0.80
C ILE A 86 2.87 -1.36 0.64
N PHE A 87 1.66 -0.86 0.91
CA PHE A 87 1.30 -0.38 2.24
C PHE A 87 -0.20 -0.40 2.50
N MET A 88 -0.59 -0.60 3.75
CA MET A 88 -1.96 -0.44 4.26
C MET A 88 -1.96 0.38 5.54
N ALA A 89 -2.91 1.32 5.66
CA ALA A 89 -3.12 2.10 6.87
C ALA A 89 -4.59 2.15 7.26
N ASN A 90 -4.86 2.13 8.57
CA ASN A 90 -6.17 2.50 9.10
C ASN A 90 -6.15 3.99 9.43
N PHE A 91 -7.12 4.75 8.92
CA PHE A 91 -7.26 6.19 9.15
C PHE A 91 -8.29 6.53 10.23
N GLY A 92 -8.79 5.53 10.95
CA GLY A 92 -9.82 5.73 11.97
C GLY A 92 -11.16 6.12 11.36
N GLU A 93 -11.91 6.96 12.07
CA GLU A 93 -13.26 7.35 11.69
C GLU A 93 -13.28 8.30 10.48
N SER A 94 -14.21 8.09 9.55
CA SER A 94 -14.28 8.86 8.30
C SER A 94 -14.46 10.36 8.51
N ARG A 95 -15.09 10.79 9.61
CA ARG A 95 -15.27 12.23 9.94
C ARG A 95 -13.96 12.95 10.25
N TYR A 96 -12.90 12.22 10.59
CA TYR A 96 -11.57 12.76 10.87
C TYR A 96 -10.56 12.41 9.76
N PHE A 97 -11.03 11.81 8.67
CA PHE A 97 -10.17 11.34 7.59
C PHE A 97 -9.44 12.50 6.92
N LYS A 98 -8.14 12.31 6.73
CA LYS A 98 -7.28 13.14 5.88
C LYS A 98 -6.51 12.21 4.96
N PRO A 99 -6.52 12.46 3.63
CA PRO A 99 -5.72 11.67 2.69
C PRO A 99 -4.23 11.69 3.07
N ALA A 100 -3.55 10.58 2.81
CA ALA A 100 -2.12 10.52 2.97
C ALA A 100 -1.40 11.44 1.98
N LYS A 101 -0.23 11.93 2.39
CA LYS A 101 0.69 12.68 1.53
C LYS A 101 1.80 11.78 1.06
N ILE A 102 2.08 11.79 -0.23
CA ILE A 102 3.21 11.10 -0.83
C ILE A 102 4.36 12.09 -1.00
N ALA A 103 5.56 11.65 -0.69
CA ALA A 103 6.79 12.37 -1.02
C ALA A 103 7.86 11.38 -1.43
N MET A 104 8.78 11.77 -2.30
CA MET A 104 9.91 10.93 -2.67
C MET A 104 11.22 11.68 -2.44
N ASN A 105 12.21 10.99 -1.87
CA ASN A 105 13.58 11.46 -1.84
C ASN A 105 14.48 10.49 -2.63
N LYS A 106 15.79 10.79 -2.73
CA LYS A 106 16.75 10.04 -3.55
C LYS A 106 16.69 8.52 -3.35
N ASN A 107 16.37 8.07 -2.14
CA ASN A 107 16.44 6.67 -1.75
C ASN A 107 15.10 6.09 -1.30
N ASN A 108 14.05 6.90 -1.12
CA ASN A 108 12.82 6.46 -0.47
C ASN A 108 11.55 7.07 -1.06
N LEU A 109 10.51 6.26 -1.17
CA LEU A 109 9.11 6.68 -1.24
C LEU A 109 8.59 6.83 0.19
N ILE A 110 8.00 7.96 0.52
CA ILE A 110 7.48 8.28 1.84
C ILE A 110 5.96 8.46 1.75
N ILE A 111 5.23 7.72 2.58
CA ILE A 111 3.78 7.85 2.75
C ILE A 111 3.53 8.38 4.16
N ARG A 112 2.90 9.56 4.25
CA ARG A 112 2.57 10.23 5.52
C ARG A 112 1.07 10.24 5.75
N THR A 113 0.63 9.62 6.84
CA THR A 113 -0.72 9.78 7.39
C THR A 113 -0.68 10.79 8.54
N SER A 114 -1.82 11.01 9.21
CA SER A 114 -1.86 11.84 10.42
C SER A 114 -1.03 11.28 11.57
N ASP A 115 -0.89 9.95 11.64
CA ASP A 115 -0.35 9.25 12.81
C ASP A 115 0.96 8.52 12.51
N VAL A 116 1.23 8.22 11.23
CA VAL A 116 2.37 7.37 10.82
C VAL A 116 3.06 7.96 9.59
N GLU A 117 4.38 7.95 9.60
CA GLU A 117 5.22 8.13 8.42
C GLU A 117 5.94 6.83 8.10
N ILE A 118 5.87 6.38 6.85
CA ILE A 118 6.55 5.17 6.39
C ILE A 118 7.39 5.48 5.19
N ALA A 119 8.63 5.00 5.22
CA ALA A 119 9.60 5.14 4.14
C ALA A 119 9.93 3.76 3.53
N PHE A 120 9.62 3.61 2.24
CA PHE A 120 9.98 2.46 1.43
C PHE A 120 11.25 2.76 0.66
N LYS A 121 12.30 1.96 0.85
CA LYS A 121 13.52 2.09 0.05
C LYS A 121 13.23 1.79 -1.42
N ILE A 122 13.65 2.70 -2.29
CA ILE A 122 13.61 2.51 -3.74
C ILE A 122 14.96 1.94 -4.15
N THR A 123 14.97 0.68 -4.59
CA THR A 123 16.15 0.05 -5.18
C THR A 123 16.20 0.43 -6.66
N LYS A 124 17.29 1.06 -7.09
CA LYS A 124 17.56 1.35 -8.51
C LYS A 124 18.12 0.14 -9.23
#